data_AF-A0A815T4A5-F1
#
_entry.id   AF-A0A815T4A5-F1
#
_cell.length_a   1.000
_cell.length_b   1.000
_cell.length_c   1.000
_cell.angle_alpha   90.00
_cell.angle_beta   90.00
_cell.angle_gamma   90.00
#
_symmetry.space_group_name_H-M   'P 1'
#
loop_
_entity.id
_entity.type
_entity.pdbx_description
1 polymer ?
#
loop_
_entity_poly.entity_id
_entity_poly.type
_entity_poly.pdbx_seq_one_letter_code
_entity_poly.pdbx_strand_id
1 'polypeptide(L)'
;KVQIACDFRHRIVHVSECYHGSKHDITVLRESGLLEHVEESVQIIGDKAYIGEEYVVTPRKKPHGRELTQEDKDFNRDINSARAAIENINQRLKSYAILGDVYRGSVHDSHKITKIIQVIAALCNLNLNKHPIRR
;
A
#
# COMPACT_ATOMS: atom_id res chain seq x y z
N LYS A 1 5.68 -2.70 -10.89
CA LYS A 1 5.11 -2.00 -9.71
C LYS A 1 3.81 -2.70 -9.35
N VAL A 2 3.59 -3.01 -8.07
CA VAL A 2 2.33 -3.60 -7.57
C VAL A 2 1.85 -2.76 -6.41
N GLN A 3 0.54 -2.58 -6.31
CA GLN A 3 -0.12 -1.92 -5.20
C GLN A 3 -0.72 -2.96 -4.26
N ILE A 4 -0.59 -2.70 -2.96
CA ILE A 4 -1.07 -3.57 -1.88
C ILE A 4 -1.85 -2.69 -0.91
N ALA A 5 -3.01 -3.16 -0.48
CA ALA A 5 -3.77 -2.56 0.61
C ALA A 5 -3.93 -3.55 1.77
N CYS A 6 -4.00 -3.02 2.99
CA CYS A 6 -4.18 -3.81 4.19
C CYS A 6 -5.14 -3.15 5.17
N ASP A 7 -5.69 -3.96 6.08
CA ASP A 7 -6.44 -3.47 7.23
C ASP A 7 -5.54 -3.20 8.46
N PHE A 8 -6.09 -2.56 9.50
CA PHE A 8 -5.38 -2.30 10.77
C PHE A 8 -5.12 -3.55 11.63
N ARG A 9 -5.56 -4.73 11.16
CA ARG A 9 -5.21 -6.04 11.73
C ARG A 9 -4.01 -6.65 11.02
N HIS A 10 -3.35 -5.87 10.15
CA HIS A 10 -2.22 -6.27 9.32
C HIS A 10 -2.57 -7.38 8.31
N ARG A 11 -3.82 -7.48 7.86
CA ARG A 11 -4.19 -8.42 6.79
C ARG A 11 -4.13 -7.71 5.45
N ILE A 12 -3.49 -8.34 4.47
CA ILE A 12 -3.54 -7.91 3.08
C ILE A 12 -4.95 -8.18 2.56
N VAL A 13 -5.65 -7.14 2.13
CA VAL A 13 -7.03 -7.23 1.64
C VAL A 13 -7.12 -7.06 0.13
N HIS A 14 -6.09 -6.48 -0.49
CA HIS A 14 -6.05 -6.26 -1.93
C HIS A 14 -4.61 -6.29 -2.45
N VAL A 15 -4.44 -6.87 -3.64
CA VAL A 15 -3.19 -6.88 -4.40
C VAL A 15 -3.53 -6.66 -5.87
N SER A 16 -3.03 -5.57 -6.42
CA SER A 16 -3.28 -5.19 -7.82
C SER A 16 -2.54 -6.09 -8.81
N GLU A 17 -2.79 -5.87 -10.10
CA GLU A 17 -1.90 -6.38 -11.14
C GLU A 17 -0.52 -5.72 -11.11
N CYS A 18 0.42 -6.26 -11.89
CA CYS A 18 1.74 -5.68 -12.09
C CYS A 18 1.71 -4.61 -13.19
N TYR A 19 2.03 -3.37 -12.80
CA TYR A 19 2.13 -2.21 -13.67
C TYR A 19 3.58 -1.87 -14.01
N HIS A 20 3.79 -1.15 -15.10
CA HIS A 20 5.10 -0.58 -15.42
C HIS A 20 5.58 0.39 -14.33
N GLY A 21 6.88 0.40 -14.05
CA GLY A 21 7.46 1.22 -12.97
C GLY A 21 7.29 2.73 -13.15
N SER A 22 7.20 3.19 -14.40
CA SER A 22 6.98 4.60 -14.76
C SER A 22 5.57 5.10 -14.46
N LYS A 23 4.60 4.21 -14.23
CA LYS A 23 3.22 4.59 -13.98
C LYS A 23 3.09 5.27 -12.61
N HIS A 24 2.44 6.43 -12.57
CA HIS A 24 2.21 7.16 -11.32
C HIS A 24 1.36 6.34 -10.35
N ASP A 25 1.67 6.44 -9.05
CA ASP A 25 0.98 5.65 -8.01
C ASP A 25 -0.52 5.94 -7.97
N ILE A 26 -0.92 7.20 -8.17
CA ILE A 26 -2.33 7.60 -8.26
C ILE A 26 -3.07 6.91 -9.43
N THR A 27 -2.41 6.77 -10.58
CA THR A 27 -2.98 6.07 -11.74
C THR A 27 -3.08 4.57 -11.47
N VAL A 28 -2.10 3.98 -10.79
CA VAL A 28 -2.15 2.58 -10.36
C VAL A 28 -3.32 2.36 -9.41
N LEU A 29 -3.57 3.26 -8.46
CA LEU A 29 -4.72 3.18 -7.55
C LEU A 29 -6.06 3.17 -8.29
N ARG A 30 -6.26 4.11 -9.22
CA ARG A 30 -7.50 4.18 -10.02
C ARG A 30 -7.74 2.92 -10.84
N GLU A 31 -6.68 2.29 -11.36
CA GLU A 31 -6.79 1.10 -12.21
C GLU A 31 -6.68 -0.23 -11.44
N SER A 32 -6.33 -0.20 -10.16
CA SER A 32 -6.13 -1.40 -9.36
C SER A 32 -7.41 -2.18 -9.09
N GLY A 33 -8.57 -1.54 -9.28
CA GLY A 33 -9.87 -2.05 -8.84
C GLY A 33 -10.09 -1.91 -7.33
N LEU A 34 -9.11 -1.44 -6.54
CA LEU A 34 -9.28 -1.27 -5.08
C LEU A 34 -10.49 -0.40 -4.76
N LEU A 35 -10.62 0.75 -5.44
CA LEU A 35 -11.69 1.73 -5.18
C LEU A 35 -13.09 1.17 -5.48
N GLU A 36 -13.22 0.16 -6.34
CA GLU A 36 -14.49 -0.49 -6.68
C GLU A 36 -14.98 -1.43 -5.58
N HIS A 37 -14.08 -1.88 -4.70
CA HIS A 37 -14.37 -2.84 -3.62
C HIS A 37 -14.45 -2.19 -2.24
N VAL A 38 -14.25 -0.87 -2.17
CA VAL A 38 -14.25 -0.11 -0.92
C VAL A 38 -15.63 0.49 -0.73
N GLU A 39 -16.32 0.14 0.36
CA GLU A 39 -17.57 0.78 0.73
C GLU A 39 -17.36 2.28 0.97
N GLU A 40 -18.35 3.12 0.67
CA GLU A 40 -18.25 4.58 0.85
C GLU A 40 -17.89 4.99 2.29
N SER A 41 -18.22 4.16 3.28
CA SER A 41 -17.88 4.36 4.70
C SER A 41 -16.44 4.03 5.06
N VAL A 42 -15.67 3.40 4.17
CA VAL A 42 -14.30 2.97 4.44
C VAL A 42 -13.32 4.03 3.93
N GLN A 43 -12.51 4.55 4.85
CA GLN A 43 -11.48 5.52 4.53
C GLN A 43 -10.17 4.83 4.16
N ILE A 44 -9.61 5.16 3.00
CA ILE A 44 -8.29 4.67 2.58
C ILE A 44 -7.23 5.63 3.10
N ILE A 45 -6.15 5.09 3.68
CA ILE A 45 -5.00 5.89 4.09
C ILE A 45 -3.84 5.60 3.13
N GLY A 46 -3.27 6.65 2.56
CA GLY A 46 -2.21 6.55 1.57
C GLY A 46 -1.05 7.51 1.82
N ASP A 47 0.03 7.31 1.06
CA ASP A 47 1.13 8.26 1.00
C ASP A 47 0.74 9.54 0.23
N LYS A 48 1.56 10.59 0.36
CA LYS A 48 1.44 11.85 -0.37
C LYS A 48 1.46 11.69 -1.90
N ALA A 49 1.92 10.55 -2.41
CA ALA A 49 1.85 10.22 -3.83
C ALA A 49 0.41 10.03 -4.34
N TYR A 50 -0.56 9.82 -3.43
CA TYR A 50 -1.99 9.70 -3.73
C TYR A 50 -2.77 11.01 -3.49
N ILE A 51 -2.09 12.14 -3.24
CA ILE A 51 -2.75 13.44 -3.13
C ILE A 51 -3.50 13.73 -4.44
N GLY A 52 -4.79 14.07 -4.32
CA GLY A 52 -5.69 14.30 -5.46
C GLY A 52 -6.78 13.23 -5.60
N GLU A 53 -6.71 12.15 -4.83
CA GLU A 53 -7.84 11.21 -4.67
C GLU A 53 -8.75 11.62 -3.52
N GLU A 54 -10.05 11.69 -3.80
CA GLU A 54 -11.07 12.10 -2.84
C GLU A 54 -11.21 11.12 -1.67
N TYR A 55 -11.12 9.82 -1.95
CA TYR A 55 -11.31 8.75 -0.97
C TYR A 55 -10.03 8.36 -0.22
N VAL A 56 -8.91 9.04 -0.47
CA VAL A 56 -7.62 8.74 0.17
C VAL A 56 -7.18 9.87 1.08
N VAL A 57 -7.12 9.56 2.37
CA VAL A 57 -6.48 10.43 3.35
C VAL A 57 -4.98 10.30 3.25
N THR A 58 -4.33 11.45 3.09
CA THR A 58 -2.87 11.56 3.00
C THR A 58 -2.34 12.54 4.03
N PRO A 59 -1.08 12.41 4.47
CA PRO A 59 -0.49 13.39 5.39
C PRO A 59 -0.47 14.79 4.78
N ARG A 60 -0.88 15.80 5.57
CA ARG A 60 -0.88 17.21 5.19
C ARG A 60 0.54 17.65 4.81
N LYS A 61 0.68 18.27 3.63
CA LYS A 61 1.94 18.85 3.17
C LYS A 61 2.20 20.18 3.88
N LYS A 62 3.49 20.48 4.08
CA LYS A 62 3.91 21.81 4.55
C LYS A 62 3.50 22.86 3.50
N PRO A 63 2.72 23.89 3.88
CA PRO A 63 2.37 24.96 2.96
C PRO A 63 3.61 25.75 2.53
N HIS A 64 3.59 26.32 1.33
CA HIS A 64 4.70 27.11 0.83
C HIS A 64 4.96 28.32 1.74
N GLY A 65 6.21 28.50 2.19
CA GLY A 65 6.61 29.62 3.03
C GLY A 65 6.03 29.63 4.45
N ARG A 66 5.41 28.54 4.92
CA ARG A 66 4.82 28.44 6.27
C ARG A 66 5.18 27.12 6.94
N GLU A 67 5.19 27.11 8.26
CA GLU A 67 5.37 25.87 9.04
C GLU A 67 4.06 25.07 9.16
N LEU A 68 4.18 23.78 9.44
CA LEU A 68 3.04 22.96 9.85
C LEU A 68 2.53 23.45 11.21
N THR A 69 1.22 23.63 11.31
CA THR A 69 0.57 23.94 12.59
C THR A 69 0.70 22.74 13.53
N GLN A 70 0.45 22.95 14.83
CA GLN A 70 0.45 21.83 15.78
C GLN A 70 -0.64 20.81 15.41
N GLU A 71 -1.80 21.28 14.97
CA GLU A 71 -2.90 20.43 14.48
C GLU A 71 -2.46 19.59 13.27
N ASP A 72 -1.75 20.17 12.30
CA ASP A 72 -1.25 19.40 11.15
C ASP A 72 -0.23 18.34 11.55
N LYS A 73 0.60 18.63 12.57
CA LYS A 73 1.57 17.67 13.11
C LYS A 73 0.87 16.53 13.84
N ASP A 74 -0.14 16.84 14.63
CA ASP A 74 -0.94 15.84 15.36
C ASP A 74 -1.70 14.94 14.38
N PHE A 75 -2.35 15.52 13.37
CA PHE A 75 -2.99 14.79 12.28
C PHE A 75 -1.98 13.89 11.54
N ASN A 76 -0.83 14.44 11.15
CA ASN A 76 0.20 13.66 10.45
C ASN A 76 0.75 12.53 11.33
N ARG A 77 0.87 12.72 12.64
CA ARG A 77 1.30 11.65 13.57
C ARG A 77 0.31 10.50 13.55
N ASP A 78 -1.00 10.79 13.60
CA ASP A 78 -2.03 9.76 13.62
C ASP A 78 -2.10 9.02 12.28
N ILE A 79 -2.03 9.74 11.16
CA ILE A 79 -1.96 9.13 9.82
C ILE A 79 -0.69 8.29 9.64
N ASN A 80 0.46 8.77 10.10
CA ASN A 80 1.71 8.01 9.99
C ASN A 80 1.70 6.77 10.90
N SER A 81 1.09 6.85 12.08
CA SER A 81 0.90 5.69 12.96
C SER A 81 0.01 4.64 12.29
N ALA A 82 -1.08 5.06 11.65
CA ALA A 82 -1.95 4.18 10.89
C ALA A 82 -1.22 3.52 9.70
N ARG A 83 -0.36 4.27 9.00
CA ARG A 83 0.48 3.76 7.91
C ARG A 83 1.53 2.73 8.33
N ALA A 84 1.92 2.69 9.60
CA ALA A 84 2.87 1.69 10.10
C ALA A 84 2.40 0.25 9.78
N ALA A 85 1.08 0.01 9.71
CA ALA A 85 0.53 -1.28 9.34
C ALA A 85 0.96 -1.75 7.94
N ILE A 86 0.82 -0.90 6.92
CA ILE A 86 1.22 -1.26 5.55
C ILE A 86 2.74 -1.31 5.40
N GLU A 87 3.47 -0.48 6.14
CA GLU A 87 4.94 -0.48 6.14
C GLU A 87 5.49 -1.79 6.72
N ASN A 88 4.90 -2.28 7.82
CA ASN A 88 5.26 -3.58 8.40
C ASN A 88 4.96 -4.74 7.43
N ILE A 89 3.84 -4.70 6.72
CA ILE A 89 3.50 -5.71 5.70
C ILE A 89 4.49 -5.67 4.54
N ASN A 90 4.81 -4.47 4.02
CA ASN A 90 5.80 -4.31 2.96
C ASN A 90 7.17 -4.84 3.40
N GLN A 91 7.58 -4.59 4.64
CA GLN A 91 8.81 -5.13 5.20
C GLN A 91 8.77 -6.66 5.26
N ARG A 92 7.65 -7.25 5.65
CA ARG A 92 7.47 -8.72 5.68
C ARG A 92 7.56 -9.31 4.27
N LEU A 93 6.90 -8.71 3.28
CA LEU A 93 6.95 -9.15 1.89
C LEU A 93 8.36 -9.05 1.29
N LYS A 94 9.13 -8.01 1.65
CA LYS A 94 10.54 -7.87 1.27
C LYS A 94 11.43 -8.91 1.95
N SER A 95 11.16 -9.26 3.21
CA SER A 95 11.96 -10.25 3.96
C SER A 95 11.94 -11.65 3.35
N TYR A 96 10.89 -12.00 2.61
CA TYR A 96 10.83 -13.25 1.84
C TYR A 96 11.55 -13.18 0.48
N ALA A 97 12.32 -12.11 0.20
CA ALA A 97 13.03 -11.82 -1.06
C ALA A 97 12.13 -11.64 -2.31
N ILE A 98 10.81 -11.85 -2.18
CA ILE A 98 9.87 -11.88 -3.31
C ILE A 98 9.69 -10.51 -3.96
N LEU A 99 9.58 -9.45 -3.15
CA LEU A 99 9.55 -8.06 -3.63
C LEU A 99 10.91 -7.35 -3.49
N GLY A 100 11.90 -8.03 -2.92
CA GLY A 100 13.24 -7.50 -2.70
C GLY A 100 14.15 -7.68 -3.92
N ASP A 101 13.96 -8.77 -4.67
CA ASP A 101 14.80 -9.12 -5.81
C ASP A 101 14.17 -8.73 -7.16
N VAL A 102 15.04 -8.44 -8.12
CA VAL A 102 14.65 -8.16 -9.50
C VAL A 102 14.18 -9.45 -10.16
N TYR A 103 12.92 -9.49 -10.58
CA TYR A 103 12.43 -10.54 -11.47
C TYR A 103 13.18 -10.47 -12.81
N ARG A 104 13.95 -11.50 -13.14
CA ARG A 104 14.78 -11.59 -14.36
C ARG A 104 14.09 -12.29 -15.55
N GLY A 105 12.81 -12.67 -15.41
CA GLY A 105 12.03 -13.22 -16.52
C GLY A 105 11.54 -12.14 -17.49
N SER A 106 10.89 -12.56 -18.57
CA SER A 106 10.36 -11.63 -19.58
C SER A 106 9.29 -10.70 -18.99
N VAL A 107 9.35 -9.41 -19.32
CA VAL A 107 8.38 -8.39 -18.87
C VAL A 107 6.96 -8.67 -19.41
N HIS A 108 6.86 -9.45 -20.50
CA HIS A 108 5.59 -9.90 -21.07
C HIS A 108 4.81 -10.88 -20.16
N ASP A 109 5.44 -11.40 -19.10
CA ASP A 109 4.83 -12.29 -18.11
C ASP A 109 4.12 -11.54 -16.97
N SER A 110 3.68 -10.29 -17.18
CA SER A 110 3.07 -9.45 -16.13
C SER A 110 1.92 -10.16 -15.40
N HIS A 111 1.10 -10.94 -16.12
CA HIS A 111 0.03 -11.74 -15.53
C HIS A 111 0.56 -12.87 -14.62
N LYS A 112 1.61 -13.57 -15.05
CA LYS A 112 2.25 -14.63 -14.26
C LYS A 112 2.90 -14.06 -13.00
N ILE A 113 3.60 -12.94 -13.11
CA ILE A 113 4.18 -12.22 -11.97
C ILE A 113 3.07 -11.78 -11.00
N THR A 114 1.97 -11.24 -11.52
CA THR A 114 0.80 -10.86 -10.73
C THR A 114 0.28 -12.05 -9.93
N LYS A 115 0.07 -13.21 -10.56
CA LYS A 115 -0.41 -14.43 -9.88
C LYS A 115 0.56 -14.90 -8.80
N ILE A 116 1.87 -14.88 -9.08
CA ILE A 116 2.90 -15.22 -8.10
C ILE A 116 2.79 -14.30 -6.87
N ILE A 117 2.69 -12.98 -7.08
CA ILE A 117 2.59 -12.00 -5.99
C ILE A 117 1.28 -12.18 -5.21
N GLN A 118 0.15 -12.45 -5.87
CA GLN A 118 -1.14 -12.72 -5.22
C GLN A 118 -1.08 -13.98 -4.33
N VAL A 119 -0.50 -15.08 -4.82
CA VAL A 119 -0.29 -16.30 -4.03
C VAL A 119 0.58 -16.02 -2.81
N ILE A 120 1.65 -15.25 -2.99
CA ILE A 120 2.57 -14.90 -1.91
C ILE A 120 1.88 -14.02 -0.87
N ALA A 121 1.08 -13.04 -1.28
CA ALA A 121 0.31 -12.23 -0.37
C ALA A 121 -0.67 -13.09 0.45
N ALA A 122 -1.31 -14.09 -0.18
CA ALA A 122 -2.16 -15.04 0.53
C ALA A 122 -1.37 -15.89 1.56
N LEU A 123 -0.18 -16.37 1.19
CA LEU A 123 0.72 -17.06 2.13
C LEU A 123 1.19 -16.14 3.27
N CYS A 124 1.45 -14.87 2.97
CA CYS A 124 1.83 -13.86 3.95
C CYS A 124 0.69 -13.66 4.97
N ASN A 125 -0.56 -13.55 4.51
CA ASN A 125 -1.74 -13.52 5.38
C ASN A 125 -1.84 -14.76 6.28
N LEU A 126 -1.61 -15.96 5.74
CA LEU A 126 -1.60 -17.20 6.53
C LEU A 126 -0.48 -17.18 7.59
N ASN A 127 0.68 -16.65 7.25
CA ASN A 127 1.79 -16.50 8.18
C ASN A 127 1.49 -15.46 9.27
N LEU A 128 0.93 -14.31 8.90
CA LEU A 128 0.54 -13.23 9.81
C LEU A 128 -0.54 -13.68 10.81
N ASN A 129 -1.43 -14.58 10.40
CA ASN A 129 -2.39 -15.20 11.32
C ASN A 129 -1.71 -16.09 12.38
N LYS A 130 -0.63 -16.79 12.01
CA LYS A 130 0.15 -17.64 12.94
C LYS A 130 1.18 -16.86 13.75
N HIS A 131 1.73 -15.79 13.17
CA HIS A 131 2.77 -14.94 13.75
C HIS A 131 2.39 -13.47 13.53
N PRO A 132 1.48 -12.93 14.37
CA PRO A 132 1.03 -11.56 14.24
C PRO A 132 2.18 -10.57 14.40
N ILE A 133 2.14 -9.46 13.65
CA ILE A 133 3.02 -8.32 13.89
C ILE A 133 2.71 -7.79 15.29
N ARG A 134 3.74 -7.72 16.14
CA ARG A 134 3.62 -7.12 17.48
C ARG A 134 3.29 -5.63 17.31
N ARG A 135 2.23 -5.19 18.00
CA ARG A 135 1.85 -3.77 18.07
C ARG A 135 2.82 -3.00 18.96
#